data_AF-A0A379Z4Y5-F1
#
_entry.id   AF-A0A379Z4Y5-F1
#
_cell.length_a   1.000
_cell.length_b   1.000
_cell.length_c   1.000
_cell.angle_alpha   90.00
_cell.angle_beta   90.00
_cell.angle_gamma   90.00
#
_symmetry.space_group_name_H-M   'P 1'
#
loop_
_entity.id
_entity.type
_entity.pdbx_description
1 polymer ?
#
loop_
_entity_poly.entity_id
_entity_poly.type
_entity_poly.pdbx_seq_one_letter_code
_entity_poly.pdbx_strand_id
1 'polypeptide(L)'
;MHSSTSPMTPRARAGAILRVTSGNFLEQFDFFLFGFYATYIAHTFFPASSEFASLMMTFAVFGAGFLMRPIGAIVLGAYIDKVGRRKGLIVTLSIMAAGTFLIVLIPSYHSIGLWAPLLVLCGRLLQGFSAGAELGGVSVYLAEIATPGRKGFYTSWQSGSQQVAIMVAAAMGFALNAALKKAPFANGAGACLSCSAA
;
A
#
# COMPACT_ATOMS: atom_id res chain seq x y z
N MET A 1 6.49 38.09 14.11
CA MET A 1 5.18 37.84 13.48
C MET A 1 4.60 36.57 14.08
N HIS A 2 3.72 36.70 15.08
CA HIS A 2 3.01 35.57 15.67
C HIS A 2 1.84 35.22 14.74
N SER A 3 1.94 34.11 14.00
CA SER A 3 0.82 33.58 13.24
C SER A 3 -0.22 33.04 14.23
N SER A 4 -1.32 33.77 14.42
CA SER A 4 -2.46 33.35 15.22
C SER A 4 -3.14 32.14 14.57
N THR A 5 -2.66 30.94 14.86
CA THR A 5 -3.39 29.70 14.57
C THR A 5 -4.56 29.62 15.54
N SER A 6 -5.77 29.92 15.07
CA SER A 6 -6.99 29.70 15.85
C SER A 6 -6.99 28.26 16.38
N PRO A 7 -7.24 28.04 17.69
CA PRO A 7 -7.24 26.71 18.25
C PRO A 7 -8.32 25.87 17.56
N MET A 8 -7.90 24.81 16.87
CA MET A 8 -8.83 23.89 16.22
C MET A 8 -9.85 23.37 17.24
N THR A 9 -11.12 23.29 16.88
CA THR A 9 -12.12 22.65 17.75
C THR A 9 -11.79 21.17 17.94
N PRO A 10 -12.19 20.54 19.06
CA PRO A 10 -11.99 19.10 19.28
C PRO A 10 -12.52 18.24 18.11
N ARG A 11 -13.67 18.61 17.56
CA ARG A 11 -14.27 17.95 16.38
C ARG A 11 -13.41 18.10 15.12
N ALA A 12 -12.84 19.27 14.89
CA ALA A 12 -11.94 19.50 13.75
C ALA A 12 -10.63 18.71 13.88
N ARG A 13 -10.09 18.55 15.10
CA ARG A 13 -8.91 17.71 15.36
C ARG A 13 -9.19 16.24 15.16
N ALA A 14 -10.29 15.72 15.71
CA ALA A 14 -10.69 14.33 15.50
C ALA A 14 -10.84 14.02 13.99
N GLY A 15 -11.46 14.93 13.24
CA GLY A 15 -11.54 14.80 11.79
C GLY A 15 -10.19 14.86 11.07
N ALA A 16 -9.22 15.65 11.58
CA ALA A 16 -7.87 15.69 11.02
C ALA A 16 -7.09 14.40 11.28
N ILE A 17 -7.15 13.87 12.50
CA ILE A 17 -6.54 12.58 12.85
C ILE A 17 -7.11 11.49 11.95
N LEU A 18 -8.45 11.36 11.87
CA LEU A 18 -9.09 10.34 11.02
C LEU A 18 -8.64 10.42 9.56
N ARG A 19 -8.57 11.62 8.98
CA ARG A 19 -8.11 11.79 7.59
C ARG A 19 -6.67 11.32 7.39
N VAL A 20 -5.75 11.75 8.24
CA VAL A 20 -4.33 11.40 8.10
C VAL A 20 -4.10 9.92 8.37
N THR A 21 -4.69 9.40 9.44
CA THR A 21 -4.64 7.99 9.80
C THR A 21 -5.27 7.09 8.74
N SER A 22 -6.33 7.54 8.05
CA SER A 22 -6.94 6.78 6.94
C SER A 22 -6.04 6.68 5.70
N GLY A 23 -5.25 7.72 5.41
CA GLY A 23 -4.27 7.68 4.32
C GLY A 23 -3.19 6.65 4.59
N ASN A 24 -2.58 6.72 5.78
CA ASN A 24 -1.59 5.76 6.24
C ASN A 24 -2.14 4.33 6.30
N PHE A 25 -3.40 4.15 6.71
CA PHE A 25 -4.08 2.86 6.67
C PHE A 25 -4.16 2.30 5.25
N LEU A 26 -4.67 3.07 4.29
CA LEU A 26 -4.83 2.63 2.90
C LEU A 26 -3.48 2.30 2.26
N GLU A 27 -2.47 3.08 2.62
CA GLU A 27 -1.10 2.87 2.14
C GLU A 27 -0.53 1.55 2.63
N GLN A 28 -0.64 1.32 3.93
CA GLN A 28 -0.14 0.09 4.52
C GLN A 28 -0.95 -1.14 4.09
N PHE A 29 -2.26 -0.96 3.88
CA PHE A 29 -3.16 -1.98 3.37
C PHE A 29 -2.74 -2.47 1.99
N ASP A 30 -2.60 -1.59 0.99
CA ASP A 30 -2.19 -1.98 -0.37
C ASP A 30 -0.82 -2.68 -0.37
N PHE A 31 0.09 -2.15 0.43
CA PHE A 31 1.45 -2.67 0.51
C PHE A 31 1.49 -4.12 1.02
N PHE A 32 0.76 -4.42 2.10
CA PHE A 32 0.68 -5.79 2.62
C PHE A 32 -0.21 -6.69 1.76
N LEU A 33 -1.24 -6.14 1.13
CA LEU A 33 -2.10 -6.88 0.21
C LEU A 33 -1.27 -7.51 -0.92
N PHE A 34 -0.34 -6.76 -1.52
CA PHE A 34 0.55 -7.32 -2.54
C PHE A 34 1.36 -8.52 -2.05
N GLY A 35 1.89 -8.43 -0.82
CA GLY A 35 2.64 -9.52 -0.20
C GLY A 35 1.78 -10.76 0.05
N PHE A 36 0.57 -10.59 0.59
CA PHE A 36 -0.34 -11.70 0.86
C PHE A 36 -0.83 -12.40 -0.41
N TYR A 37 -0.99 -11.65 -1.50
CA TYR A 37 -1.46 -12.17 -2.79
C TYR A 37 -0.32 -12.42 -3.79
N ALA A 38 0.94 -12.43 -3.33
CA ALA A 38 2.10 -12.56 -4.19
C ALA A 38 2.06 -13.82 -5.08
N THR A 39 1.53 -14.94 -4.57
CA THR A 39 1.36 -16.18 -5.34
C THR A 39 0.45 -15.99 -6.55
N TYR A 40 -0.73 -15.40 -6.36
CA TYR A 40 -1.68 -15.12 -7.44
C TYR A 40 -1.13 -14.10 -8.46
N ILE A 41 -0.42 -13.09 -7.96
CA ILE A 41 0.24 -12.06 -8.79
C ILE A 41 1.36 -12.69 -9.62
N ALA A 42 2.16 -13.58 -9.03
CA ALA A 42 3.24 -14.28 -9.72
C ALA A 42 2.72 -15.07 -10.92
N HIS A 43 1.65 -15.87 -10.74
CA HIS A 43 1.07 -16.64 -11.83
C HIS A 43 0.48 -15.76 -12.95
N THR A 44 -0.05 -14.59 -12.62
CA THR A 44 -0.79 -13.74 -13.58
C THR A 44 0.13 -12.80 -14.36
N PHE A 45 1.15 -12.25 -13.71
CA PHE A 45 1.98 -11.18 -14.25
C PHE A 45 3.43 -11.57 -14.49
N PHE A 46 3.94 -12.62 -13.82
CA PHE A 46 5.34 -13.06 -13.90
C PHE A 46 5.46 -14.55 -14.26
N PRO A 47 4.89 -15.02 -15.38
CA PRO A 47 5.01 -16.42 -15.76
C PRO A 47 6.48 -16.77 -16.04
N ALA A 48 7.03 -17.71 -15.28
CA ALA A 48 8.36 -18.26 -15.46
C ALA A 48 8.31 -19.79 -15.66
N SER A 49 9.45 -20.38 -16.01
CA SER A 49 9.58 -21.83 -16.21
C SER A 49 9.38 -22.65 -14.93
N SER A 50 9.47 -22.03 -13.75
CA SER A 50 9.17 -22.65 -12.46
C SER A 50 8.39 -21.69 -11.56
N GLU A 51 7.50 -22.24 -10.73
CA GLU A 51 6.73 -21.48 -9.74
C GLU A 51 7.65 -20.68 -8.79
N PHE A 52 8.76 -21.29 -8.38
CA PHE A 52 9.77 -20.64 -7.57
C PHE A 52 10.34 -19.38 -8.23
N ALA A 53 10.65 -19.43 -9.54
CA ALA A 53 11.15 -18.28 -10.27
C ALA A 53 10.12 -17.14 -10.38
N SER A 54 8.84 -17.48 -10.62
CA SER A 54 7.75 -16.49 -10.67
C SER A 54 7.57 -15.75 -9.33
N LEU A 55 7.63 -16.50 -8.22
CA LEU A 55 7.57 -15.95 -6.87
C LEU A 55 8.77 -15.06 -6.55
N MET A 56 9.98 -15.50 -6.89
CA MET A 56 11.20 -14.71 -6.73
C MET A 56 11.14 -13.39 -7.50
N MET A 57 10.65 -13.40 -8.75
CA MET A 57 10.45 -12.17 -9.52
C MET A 57 9.42 -11.24 -8.86
N THR A 58 8.32 -11.79 -8.36
CA THR A 58 7.29 -11.00 -7.66
C THR A 58 7.83 -10.36 -6.38
N PHE A 59 8.60 -11.12 -5.59
CA PHE A 59 9.27 -10.58 -4.40
C PHE A 59 10.41 -9.62 -4.74
N ALA A 60 11.10 -9.79 -5.86
CA ALA A 60 12.09 -8.83 -6.34
C ALA A 60 11.42 -7.48 -6.67
N VAL A 61 10.25 -7.50 -7.33
CA VAL A 61 9.45 -6.29 -7.57
C VAL A 61 8.96 -5.68 -6.26
N PHE A 62 8.50 -6.50 -5.31
CA PHE A 62 8.12 -6.04 -3.99
C PHE A 62 9.28 -5.36 -3.24
N GLY A 63 10.47 -5.98 -3.27
CA GLY A 63 11.70 -5.47 -2.69
C GLY A 63 12.18 -4.19 -3.36
N ALA A 64 12.06 -4.08 -4.69
CA ALA A 64 12.38 -2.85 -5.42
C ALA A 64 11.51 -1.66 -4.94
N GLY A 65 10.22 -1.90 -4.65
CA GLY A 65 9.35 -0.90 -4.02
C GLY A 65 9.86 -0.42 -2.66
N PHE A 66 10.41 -1.31 -1.84
CA PHE A 66 11.06 -0.91 -0.57
C PHE A 66 12.31 -0.05 -0.78
N LEU A 67 13.15 -0.39 -1.77
CA LEU A 67 14.35 0.39 -2.10
C LEU A 67 14.02 1.79 -2.61
N MET A 68 12.82 1.99 -3.15
CA MET A 68 12.36 3.31 -3.57
C MET A 68 11.96 4.21 -2.40
N ARG A 69 11.70 3.65 -1.21
CA ARG A 69 11.31 4.44 -0.02
C ARG A 69 12.39 5.43 0.43
N PRO A 70 13.69 5.05 0.60
CA PRO A 70 14.73 6.03 0.87
C PRO A 70 14.80 7.16 -0.17
N ILE A 71 14.63 6.83 -1.45
CA ILE A 71 14.64 7.81 -2.54
C ILE A 71 13.45 8.77 -2.40
N GLY A 72 12.27 8.23 -2.10
CA GLY A 72 11.07 9.00 -1.77
C GLY A 72 11.24 9.90 -0.56
N ALA A 73 11.83 9.39 0.52
CA ALA A 73 12.10 10.15 1.74
C ALA A 73 12.98 11.37 1.46
N ILE A 74 14.02 11.22 0.63
CA ILE A 74 14.93 12.31 0.29
C ILE A 74 14.27 13.32 -0.64
N VAL A 75 13.74 12.87 -1.78
CA VAL A 75 13.23 13.76 -2.84
C VAL A 75 11.90 14.37 -2.43
N LEU A 76 10.94 13.52 -2.06
CA LEU A 76 9.59 13.95 -1.73
C LEU A 76 9.56 14.59 -0.34
N GLY A 77 10.36 14.11 0.62
CA GLY A 77 10.50 14.78 1.93
C GLY A 77 10.99 16.22 1.81
N ALA A 78 12.07 16.46 1.05
CA ALA A 78 12.57 17.82 0.81
C ALA A 78 11.56 18.71 0.05
N TYR A 79 10.72 18.13 -0.81
CA TYR A 79 9.63 18.84 -1.45
C TYR A 79 8.51 19.22 -0.46
N ILE A 80 8.08 18.27 0.38
CA ILE A 80 7.05 18.47 1.41
C ILE A 80 7.46 19.56 2.42
N ASP A 81 8.74 19.60 2.78
CA ASP A 81 9.30 20.64 3.65
C ASP A 81 9.09 22.05 3.07
N LYS A 82 9.08 22.21 1.74
CA LYS A 82 8.88 23.50 1.06
C LYS A 82 7.42 23.86 0.87
N VAL A 83 6.57 22.90 0.48
CA VAL A 83 5.14 23.16 0.16
C VAL A 83 4.22 23.09 1.38
N GLY A 84 4.71 22.56 2.50
CA GLY A 84 3.99 22.37 3.75
C GLY A 84 3.34 21.00 3.89
N ARG A 85 3.21 20.53 5.14
CA ARG A 85 2.80 19.15 5.49
C ARG A 85 1.48 18.71 4.86
N ARG A 86 0.43 19.53 4.94
CA ARG A 86 -0.90 19.16 4.42
C ARG A 86 -0.92 18.96 2.91
N LYS A 87 -0.26 19.86 2.16
CA LYS A 87 -0.15 19.73 0.70
C LYS A 87 0.73 18.55 0.34
N GLY A 88 1.82 18.36 1.09
CA GLY A 88 2.69 17.20 0.96
C GLY A 88 1.99 15.86 1.09
N LEU A 89 1.15 15.71 2.13
CA LEU A 89 0.37 14.49 2.36
C LEU A 89 -0.62 14.21 1.21
N ILE A 90 -1.22 15.24 0.62
CA ILE A 90 -2.09 15.06 -0.55
C ILE A 90 -1.29 14.57 -1.75
N VAL A 91 -0.07 15.10 -1.95
CA VAL A 91 0.80 14.70 -3.06
C VAL A 91 1.24 13.24 -2.91
N THR A 92 1.67 12.80 -1.72
CA THR A 92 2.04 11.39 -1.48
C THR A 92 0.85 10.48 -1.78
N LEU A 93 -0.31 10.75 -1.18
CA LEU A 93 -1.53 9.96 -1.40
C LEU A 93 -1.96 9.93 -2.87
N SER A 94 -1.75 11.03 -3.62
CA SER A 94 -2.07 11.08 -5.05
C SER A 94 -1.12 10.22 -5.89
N ILE A 95 0.19 10.24 -5.59
CA ILE A 95 1.18 9.39 -6.26
C ILE A 95 0.89 7.92 -5.97
N MET A 96 0.57 7.59 -4.72
CA MET A 96 0.17 6.25 -4.35
C MET A 96 -1.08 5.79 -5.09
N ALA A 97 -2.13 6.61 -5.11
CA ALA A 97 -3.37 6.29 -5.81
C ALA A 97 -3.12 6.07 -7.32
N ALA A 98 -2.26 6.87 -7.94
CA ALA A 98 -1.86 6.67 -9.32
C ALA A 98 -1.14 5.33 -9.53
N GLY A 99 -0.24 4.94 -8.61
CA GLY A 99 0.44 3.64 -8.65
C GLY A 99 -0.52 2.45 -8.49
N THR A 100 -1.46 2.51 -7.53
CA THR A 100 -2.49 1.48 -7.36
C THR A 100 -3.41 1.41 -8.57
N PHE A 101 -3.86 2.55 -9.08
CA PHE A 101 -4.72 2.63 -10.27
C PHE A 101 -4.02 2.05 -11.50
N LEU A 102 -2.73 2.35 -11.69
CA LEU A 102 -1.92 1.75 -12.73
C LEU A 102 -1.95 0.22 -12.60
N ILE A 103 -1.66 -0.33 -11.41
CA ILE A 103 -1.61 -1.79 -11.20
C ILE A 103 -2.95 -2.46 -11.48
N VAL A 104 -4.06 -1.85 -11.06
CA VAL A 104 -5.42 -2.42 -11.22
C VAL A 104 -5.84 -2.50 -12.69
N LEU A 105 -5.36 -1.59 -13.54
CA LEU A 105 -5.72 -1.57 -14.96
C LEU A 105 -4.86 -2.48 -15.85
N ILE A 106 -3.81 -3.09 -15.30
CA ILE A 106 -2.91 -3.93 -16.10
C ILE A 106 -3.58 -5.27 -16.42
N PRO A 107 -3.75 -5.62 -17.71
CA PRO A 107 -4.23 -6.93 -18.09
C PRO A 107 -3.13 -8.00 -17.87
N SER A 108 -3.52 -9.27 -17.85
CA SER A 108 -2.58 -10.38 -17.60
C SER A 108 -1.42 -10.44 -18.60
N TYR A 109 -0.35 -11.15 -18.23
CA TYR A 109 0.80 -11.38 -19.12
C TYR A 109 0.39 -11.96 -20.47
N HIS A 110 -0.64 -12.82 -20.51
CA HIS A 110 -1.15 -13.39 -21.75
C HIS A 110 -1.65 -12.33 -22.76
N SER A 111 -2.09 -11.16 -22.28
CA SER A 111 -2.68 -10.12 -23.13
C SER A 111 -1.64 -9.16 -23.70
N ILE A 112 -0.65 -8.76 -22.90
CA ILE A 112 0.31 -7.69 -23.26
C ILE A 112 1.79 -8.10 -23.10
N GLY A 113 2.06 -9.35 -22.75
CA GLY A 113 3.41 -9.90 -22.61
C GLY A 113 4.23 -9.19 -21.53
N LEU A 114 5.52 -8.94 -21.85
CA LEU A 114 6.51 -8.32 -20.95
C LEU A 114 6.14 -6.93 -20.44
N TRP A 115 5.17 -6.25 -21.07
CA TRP A 115 4.66 -4.98 -20.57
C TRP A 115 3.92 -5.12 -19.23
N ALA A 116 3.28 -6.27 -18.97
CA ALA A 116 2.55 -6.50 -17.72
C ALA A 116 3.46 -6.42 -16.48
N PRO A 117 4.55 -7.21 -16.37
CA PRO A 117 5.45 -7.13 -15.21
C PRO A 117 6.17 -5.79 -15.11
N LEU A 118 6.49 -5.15 -16.25
CA LEU A 118 7.11 -3.82 -16.26
C LEU A 118 6.19 -2.75 -15.66
N LEU A 119 4.92 -2.73 -16.06
CA LEU A 119 3.92 -1.79 -15.53
C LEU A 119 3.64 -2.05 -14.04
N VAL A 120 3.59 -3.32 -13.61
CA VAL A 120 3.45 -3.68 -12.20
C VAL A 120 4.65 -3.16 -11.41
N LEU A 121 5.87 -3.33 -11.92
CA LEU A 121 7.09 -2.78 -11.32
C LEU A 121 7.02 -1.26 -11.23
N CYS A 122 6.66 -0.55 -12.31
CA CYS A 122 6.50 0.89 -12.30
C CYS A 122 5.49 1.36 -11.23
N GLY A 123 4.33 0.72 -11.15
CA GLY A 123 3.33 1.02 -10.12
C GLY A 123 3.88 0.82 -8.71
N ARG A 124 4.61 -0.26 -8.47
CA ARG A 124 5.23 -0.56 -7.16
C ARG A 124 6.34 0.43 -6.80
N LEU A 125 7.13 0.88 -7.76
CA LEU A 125 8.12 1.92 -7.55
C LEU A 125 7.46 3.25 -7.20
N LEU A 126 6.38 3.65 -7.88
CA LEU A 126 5.63 4.86 -7.55
C LEU A 126 5.04 4.81 -6.13
N GLN A 127 4.46 3.68 -5.74
CA GLN A 127 3.95 3.48 -4.39
C GLN A 127 5.07 3.53 -3.35
N GLY A 128 6.19 2.85 -3.60
CA GLY A 128 7.36 2.87 -2.72
C GLY A 128 7.95 4.28 -2.56
N PHE A 129 8.00 5.05 -3.65
CA PHE A 129 8.43 6.45 -3.64
C PHE A 129 7.49 7.33 -2.78
N SER A 130 6.17 7.14 -2.90
CA SER A 130 5.19 7.83 -2.02
C SER A 130 5.41 7.50 -0.54
N ALA A 131 5.49 6.21 -0.22
CA ALA A 131 5.61 5.70 1.14
C ALA A 131 6.85 6.20 1.88
N GLY A 132 7.90 6.53 1.13
CA GLY A 132 9.16 7.05 1.67
C GLY A 132 9.00 8.33 2.50
N ALA A 133 8.15 9.26 2.06
CA ALA A 133 7.97 10.53 2.75
C ALA A 133 6.71 10.58 3.64
N GLU A 134 5.75 9.68 3.40
CA GLU A 134 4.47 9.67 4.10
C GLU A 134 4.61 9.35 5.59
N LEU A 135 5.38 8.30 5.94
CA LEU A 135 5.54 7.85 7.32
C LEU A 135 6.04 8.95 8.26
N GLY A 136 7.04 9.73 7.82
CA GLY A 136 7.54 10.88 8.58
C GLY A 136 6.58 12.06 8.58
N GLY A 137 5.90 12.30 7.45
CA GLY A 137 4.91 13.37 7.31
C GLY A 137 3.72 13.21 8.25
N VAL A 138 3.21 11.98 8.38
CA VAL A 138 2.09 11.64 9.27
C VAL A 138 2.45 11.83 10.74
N SER A 139 3.59 11.30 11.20
CA SER A 139 4.00 11.44 12.60
C SER A 139 4.17 12.92 12.98
N VAL A 140 4.81 13.70 12.10
CA VAL A 140 5.04 15.13 12.33
C VAL A 140 3.72 15.89 12.35
N TYR A 141 2.83 15.68 11.38
CA TYR A 141 1.54 16.34 11.34
C TYR A 141 0.68 16.03 12.58
N LEU A 142 0.65 14.75 13.02
CA LEU A 142 -0.06 14.35 14.22
C LEU A 142 0.53 15.00 15.48
N ALA A 143 1.86 15.16 15.55
CA ALA A 143 2.54 15.85 16.64
C ALA A 143 2.29 17.37 16.63
N GLU A 144 2.12 17.99 15.46
CA GLU A 144 1.81 19.42 15.29
C GLU A 144 0.39 19.77 15.74
N ILE A 145 -0.59 18.89 15.50
CA ILE A 145 -1.98 19.11 15.91
C ILE A 145 -2.27 18.64 17.35
N ALA A 146 -1.31 18.02 18.02
CA ALA A 146 -1.47 17.45 19.35
C ALA A 146 -1.57 18.53 20.44
N THR A 147 -2.40 18.27 21.45
CA THR A 147 -2.44 19.11 22.66
C THR A 147 -1.14 18.94 23.48
N PRO A 148 -0.71 19.96 24.23
CA PRO A 148 0.46 19.87 25.12
C PRO A 148 0.40 18.61 26.01
N GLY A 149 1.51 17.89 26.11
CA GLY A 149 1.61 16.65 26.89
C GLY A 149 0.97 15.39 26.27
N ARG A 150 0.29 15.48 25.11
CA ARG A 150 -0.37 14.33 24.46
C ARG A 150 0.22 13.92 23.12
N LYS A 151 1.42 14.41 22.75
CA LYS A 151 2.05 14.12 21.44
C LYS A 151 2.14 12.61 21.16
N GLY A 152 2.59 11.82 22.12
CA GLY A 152 2.71 10.36 21.98
C GLY A 152 1.38 9.64 21.68
N PHE A 153 0.28 10.09 22.28
CA PHE A 153 -1.05 9.53 22.02
C PHE A 153 -1.57 9.88 20.61
N TYR A 154 -1.19 11.05 20.08
CA TYR A 154 -1.60 11.43 18.74
C TYR A 154 -0.75 10.71 17.70
N THR A 155 0.56 10.59 17.91
CA THR A 155 1.46 9.88 16.99
C THR A 155 1.21 8.37 16.99
N SER A 156 0.75 7.78 18.09
CA SER A 156 0.44 6.33 18.13
C SER A 156 -0.69 5.93 17.20
N TRP A 157 -1.55 6.86 16.77
CA TRP A 157 -2.58 6.58 15.77
C TRP A 157 -2.01 6.14 14.42
N GLN A 158 -0.81 6.62 14.07
CA GLN A 158 -0.11 6.15 12.87
C GLN A 158 0.13 4.64 12.96
N SER A 159 0.89 4.19 13.96
CA SER A 159 1.20 2.76 14.14
C SER A 159 -0.04 1.92 14.35
N GLY A 160 -1.03 2.43 15.10
CA GLY A 160 -2.32 1.76 15.29
C GLY A 160 -3.02 1.46 13.96
N SER A 161 -3.07 2.43 13.06
CA SER A 161 -3.70 2.22 11.74
C SER A 161 -2.94 1.28 10.82
N GLN A 162 -1.61 1.20 10.91
CA GLN A 162 -0.82 0.21 10.19
C GLN A 162 -1.18 -1.23 10.62
N GLN A 163 -1.31 -1.45 11.94
CA GLN A 163 -1.68 -2.77 12.45
C GLN A 163 -3.11 -3.16 12.04
N VAL A 164 -4.05 -2.21 12.10
CA VAL A 164 -5.41 -2.43 11.63
C VAL A 164 -5.41 -2.73 10.12
N ALA A 165 -4.59 -2.06 9.32
CA ALA A 165 -4.46 -2.32 7.88
C ALA A 165 -4.00 -3.75 7.58
N ILE A 166 -2.99 -4.24 8.30
CA ILE A 166 -2.51 -5.64 8.18
C ILE A 166 -3.64 -6.62 8.51
N MET A 167 -4.33 -6.41 9.63
CA MET A 167 -5.42 -7.28 10.06
C MET A 167 -6.56 -7.32 9.03
N VAL A 168 -6.93 -6.16 8.49
CA VAL A 168 -7.98 -6.06 7.46
C VAL A 168 -7.54 -6.74 6.16
N ALA A 169 -6.30 -6.53 5.71
CA ALA A 169 -5.76 -7.20 4.52
C ALA A 169 -5.75 -8.72 4.66
N ALA A 170 -5.31 -9.24 5.81
CA ALA A 170 -5.31 -10.66 6.11
C ALA A 170 -6.73 -11.25 6.22
N ALA A 171 -7.65 -10.55 6.90
CA ALA A 171 -9.04 -10.95 7.03
C ALA A 171 -9.75 -10.99 5.67
N MET A 172 -9.47 -10.03 4.79
CA MET A 172 -10.01 -10.02 3.43
C MET A 172 -9.46 -11.18 2.60
N GLY A 173 -8.17 -11.48 2.72
CA GLY A 173 -7.54 -12.70 2.18
C GLY A 173 -8.26 -13.97 2.58
N PHE A 174 -8.48 -14.14 3.88
CA PHE A 174 -9.18 -15.28 4.43
C PHE A 174 -10.64 -15.36 3.94
N ALA A 175 -11.37 -14.24 3.98
CA ALA A 175 -12.77 -14.18 3.55
C ALA A 175 -12.93 -14.54 2.08
N LEU A 176 -12.05 -14.04 1.20
CA LEU A 176 -12.05 -14.38 -0.22
C LEU A 176 -11.78 -15.87 -0.43
N ASN A 177 -10.79 -16.44 0.26
CA ASN A 177 -10.47 -17.87 0.14
C ASN A 177 -11.63 -18.75 0.65
N ALA A 178 -12.28 -18.36 1.75
CA ALA A 178 -13.45 -19.03 2.30
C ALA A 178 -14.68 -18.93 1.38
N ALA A 179 -14.90 -17.77 0.76
CA ALA A 179 -15.99 -17.56 -0.19
C ALA A 179 -15.81 -18.38 -1.47
N LEU A 180 -14.58 -18.43 -2.01
CA LEU A 180 -14.26 -19.25 -3.19
C LEU A 180 -14.40 -20.75 -2.92
N LYS A 181 -14.06 -21.23 -1.71
CA LYS A 181 -14.30 -22.61 -1.29
C LYS A 181 -15.79 -22.97 -1.17
N LYS A 182 -16.65 -21.99 -0.86
CA LYS A 182 -18.12 -22.17 -0.77
C LYS A 182 -18.84 -21.99 -2.11
N ALA A 183 -18.19 -21.45 -3.14
CA ALA A 183 -18.78 -21.34 -4.46
C ALA A 183 -18.82 -22.73 -5.14
N PRO A 184 -19.93 -23.13 -5.79
CA PRO A 184 -20.07 -24.44 -6.45
C PRO A 184 -19.14 -24.67 -7.67
N PHE A 185 -18.15 -23.79 -7.88
CA PHE A 185 -17.11 -23.94 -8.91
C PHE A 185 -15.96 -24.89 -8.50
N ALA A 186 -15.94 -25.40 -7.27
CA ALA A 186 -14.89 -26.28 -6.75
C ALA A 186 -14.87 -27.71 -7.35
N ASN A 187 -15.80 -28.09 -8.23
CA ASN A 187 -15.82 -29.41 -8.88
C ASN A 187 -15.05 -29.47 -10.21
N GLY A 188 -14.56 -28.36 -10.76
CA GLY A 188 -13.82 -28.35 -12.03
C GLY A 188 -12.29 -28.42 -11.91
N ALA A 189 -11.72 -27.83 -10.86
CA ALA A 189 -10.25 -27.75 -10.72
C ALA A 189 -9.62 -28.97 -10.04
N GLY A 190 -10.38 -29.72 -9.23
CA GLY A 190 -9.92 -30.96 -8.60
C GLY A 190 -9.77 -32.13 -9.58
N ALA A 191 -10.51 -32.12 -10.70
CA ALA A 191 -10.42 -33.17 -11.71
C ALA A 191 -9.20 -33.05 -12.63
N CYS A 192 -8.66 -31.83 -12.81
CA CYS A 192 -7.52 -31.61 -13.71
C CYS A 192 -6.16 -31.97 -13.04
N LEU A 193 -6.04 -31.77 -11.72
CA LEU A 193 -4.82 -32.12 -10.97
C LEU A 193 -4.61 -33.64 -10.82
N SER A 194 -5.67 -34.44 -10.89
CA SER A 194 -5.56 -35.91 -10.84
C SER A 194 -5.24 -36.56 -12.20
N CYS A 195 -5.27 -35.81 -13.31
CA CYS A 195 -5.06 -36.35 -14.66
C CYS A 195 -3.62 -36.15 -15.18
N SER A 196 -2.79 -35.35 -14.48
CA SER A 196 -1.37 -35.17 -14.83
C SER A 196 -0.42 -36.10 -14.04
N ALA A 197 -0.95 -37.05 -13.26
CA ALA A 197 -0.19 -37.98 -12.43
C ALA A 197 -0.60 -39.45 -12.62
N ALA A 198 -1.09 -39.80 -13.81
CA ALA A 198 -1.30 -41.18 -14.24
C ALA A 198 -0.59 -41.44 -15.57
#